data_AF-A0A257IRV8-F1
#
_entry.id   AF-A0A257IRV8-F1
#
_cell.length_a   1.000
_cell.length_b   1.000
_cell.length_c   1.000
_cell.angle_alpha   90.00
_cell.angle_beta   90.00
_cell.angle_gamma   90.00
#
_symmetry.space_group_name_H-M   'P 1'
#
loop_
_entity.id
_entity.type
_entity.pdbx_description
1 polymer ?
#
loop_
_entity_poly.entity_id
_entity_poly.type
_entity_poly.pdbx_seq_one_letter_code
_entity_poly.pdbx_strand_id
1 'polypeptide(L)'
;GATVTCRQTGGSLAPGQTVTVPITVNRPLLDGSFVNTATVTNTAEGDPNAANNTATDTVVIEPIADVQMTGKQITPSTVRAGENASYVLSFRNTGPSTAQGVVVSDSFTFAPGDTGLTVVSVASSKGGSTCTLAAGAQITPTSPTPAFTCNIGTLANGETQTVTVVVRPNFATGNPVRTFNNTARITTTSREAADGTDNGNNSQSATLTVNPAALNLLVNK
;
A
#
# COMPACT_ATOMS: atom_id res chain seq x y z
N GLY A 1 22.17 10.64 18.98
CA GLY A 1 23.13 9.75 18.30
C GLY A 1 23.61 8.73 19.29
N ALA A 2 23.86 7.49 18.84
CA ALA A 2 24.55 6.50 19.65
C ALA A 2 26.06 6.67 19.44
N THR A 3 26.84 6.65 20.52
CA THR A 3 28.31 6.71 20.47
C THR A 3 28.85 5.33 20.81
N VAL A 4 29.71 4.79 19.95
CA VAL A 4 30.48 3.58 20.22
C VAL A 4 31.89 4.01 20.60
N THR A 5 32.30 3.68 21.82
CA THR A 5 33.68 3.93 22.28
C THR A 5 34.46 2.64 22.25
N CYS A 6 35.49 2.59 21.42
CA CYS A 6 36.43 1.49 21.38
C CYS A 6 37.76 1.94 22.01
N ARG A 7 38.25 1.17 22.97
CA ARG A 7 39.60 1.35 23.51
C ARG A 7 40.49 0.29 22.90
N GLN A 8 41.59 0.70 22.28
CA GLN A 8 42.55 -0.25 21.72
C GLN A 8 43.14 -1.10 22.86
N THR A 9 43.07 -2.42 22.72
CA THR A 9 43.74 -3.37 23.60
C THR A 9 45.25 -3.28 23.39
N GLY A 10 46.02 -3.14 24.47
CA GLY A 10 47.48 -2.95 24.43
C GLY A 10 47.95 -1.49 24.45
N GLY A 11 47.06 -0.52 24.23
CA GLY A 11 47.31 0.90 24.51
C GLY A 11 48.29 1.65 23.59
N SER A 12 48.72 1.06 22.46
CA SER A 12 49.64 1.71 21.52
C SER A 12 49.37 1.33 20.06
N LEU A 13 49.44 2.30 19.15
CA LEU A 13 49.62 2.06 17.71
C LEU A 13 51.07 2.36 17.34
N ALA A 14 51.77 1.41 16.73
CA ALA A 14 53.11 1.63 16.20
C ALA A 14 53.08 2.57 14.97
N PRO A 15 54.19 3.27 14.63
CA PRO A 15 54.26 4.10 13.44
C PRO A 15 53.86 3.34 12.16
N GLY A 16 52.90 3.87 11.41
CA GLY A 16 52.38 3.25 10.19
C GLY A 16 51.41 2.08 10.41
N GLN A 17 51.14 1.69 11.66
CA GLN A 17 50.15 0.66 11.98
C GLN A 17 48.73 1.18 11.67
N THR A 18 47.93 0.34 11.03
CA THR A 18 46.50 0.57 10.83
C THR A 18 45.70 -0.39 11.70
N VAL A 19 44.67 0.12 12.37
CA VAL A 19 43.70 -0.68 13.14
C VAL A 19 42.31 -0.42 12.57
N THR A 20 41.61 -1.48 12.18
CA THR A 20 40.24 -1.42 11.69
C THR A 20 39.28 -1.85 12.79
N VAL A 21 38.26 -1.04 13.06
CA VAL A 21 37.20 -1.35 14.01
C VAL A 21 35.90 -1.63 13.22
N PRO A 22 35.51 -2.91 13.03
CA PRO A 22 34.26 -3.22 12.37
C PRO A 22 33.08 -2.89 13.29
N ILE A 23 32.16 -2.06 12.82
CA ILE A 23 30.91 -1.75 13.51
C ILE A 23 29.76 -2.24 12.61
N THR A 24 29.01 -3.23 13.09
CA THR A 24 27.80 -3.70 12.41
C THR A 24 26.59 -3.03 13.04
N VAL A 25 25.76 -2.41 12.22
CA VAL A 25 24.49 -1.78 12.64
C VAL A 25 23.34 -2.37 11.84
N ASN A 26 22.17 -2.48 12.46
CA ASN A 26 20.96 -2.85 11.75
C ASN A 26 20.48 -1.67 10.91
N ARG A 27 19.84 -1.95 9.76
CA ARG A 27 19.23 -0.90 8.93
C ARG A 27 18.18 -0.15 9.75
N PRO A 28 18.26 1.19 9.87
CA PRO A 28 17.25 1.96 10.60
C PRO A 28 15.89 1.86 9.91
N LEU A 29 14.81 2.01 10.67
CA LEU A 29 13.45 2.14 10.11
C LEU A 29 13.29 3.48 9.37
N LEU A 30 14.02 4.50 9.81
CA LEU A 30 14.05 5.81 9.18
C LEU A 30 14.94 5.78 7.94
N ASP A 31 14.35 6.12 6.79
CA ASP A 31 15.06 6.41 5.55
C ASP A 31 15.72 7.81 5.58
N GLY A 32 16.68 8.03 4.69
CA GLY A 32 17.38 9.30 4.57
C GLY A 32 18.91 9.17 4.61
N SER A 33 19.57 10.31 4.81
CA SER A 33 21.03 10.41 4.84
C SER A 33 21.54 10.54 6.27
N PHE A 34 22.49 9.69 6.63
CA PHE A 34 23.08 9.63 7.96
C PHE A 34 24.59 9.83 7.86
N VAL A 35 25.11 10.76 8.66
CA VAL A 35 26.56 11.01 8.75
C VAL A 35 27.10 10.25 9.95
N ASN A 36 28.06 9.36 9.70
CA ASN A 36 28.88 8.74 10.74
C ASN A 36 30.14 9.60 10.94
N THR A 37 30.52 9.86 12.18
CA THR A 37 31.74 10.59 12.52
C THR A 37 32.60 9.74 13.45
N ALA A 38 33.81 9.41 13.02
CA ALA A 38 34.81 8.76 13.84
C ALA A 38 35.80 9.80 14.36
N THR A 39 36.14 9.70 15.64
CA THR A 39 37.18 10.52 16.27
C THR A 39 38.16 9.62 17.00
N VAL A 40 39.44 10.00 16.98
CA VAL A 40 40.49 9.33 17.74
C VAL A 40 41.15 10.34 18.68
N THR A 41 41.48 9.89 19.88
CA THR A 41 42.18 10.72 20.88
C THR A 41 43.34 9.94 21.46
N ASN A 42 44.48 10.61 21.64
CA ASN A 42 45.64 10.08 22.35
C ASN A 42 45.86 10.90 23.64
N THR A 43 46.13 10.21 24.75
CA THR A 43 46.39 10.82 26.06
C THR A 43 47.84 10.66 26.53
N ALA A 44 48.66 9.85 25.84
CA ALA A 44 50.02 9.51 26.26
C ALA A 44 51.08 10.34 25.51
N GLU A 45 50.90 10.59 24.22
CA GLU A 45 51.79 11.40 23.40
C GLU A 45 51.11 12.69 22.87
N GLY A 46 51.91 13.72 22.58
CA GLY A 46 51.43 14.95 21.94
C GLY A 46 51.20 14.76 20.44
N ASP A 47 50.06 15.24 19.94
CA ASP A 47 49.72 15.21 18.52
C ASP A 47 49.94 16.59 17.87
N PRO A 48 50.89 16.71 16.91
CA PRO A 48 51.16 17.97 16.23
C PRO A 48 50.07 18.39 15.21
N ASN A 49 49.14 17.51 14.83
CA ASN A 49 48.09 17.81 13.85
C ASN A 49 46.72 17.23 14.24
N ALA A 50 46.09 17.80 15.26
CA ALA A 50 44.77 17.35 15.71
C ALA A 50 43.64 17.45 14.66
N ALA A 51 43.84 18.18 13.55
CA ALA A 51 42.82 18.34 12.51
C ALA A 51 42.53 17.05 11.72
N ASN A 52 43.45 16.07 11.74
CA ASN A 52 43.27 14.79 11.06
C ASN A 52 42.70 13.68 11.95
N ASN A 53 42.37 13.97 13.21
CA ASN A 53 41.83 13.00 14.17
C ASN A 53 40.32 12.75 14.03
N THR A 54 39.69 13.31 12.99
CA THR A 54 38.28 13.15 12.71
C THR A 54 38.08 12.73 11.26
N ALA A 55 37.21 11.75 11.04
CA ALA A 55 36.77 11.34 9.72
C ALA A 55 35.25 11.20 9.70
N THR A 56 34.63 11.50 8.56
CA THR A 56 33.18 11.36 8.37
C THR A 56 32.87 10.51 7.15
N ASP A 57 31.79 9.73 7.24
CA ASP A 57 31.24 8.98 6.13
C ASP A 57 29.72 9.14 6.08
N THR A 58 29.12 9.05 4.89
CA THR A 58 27.67 9.22 4.69
C THR A 58 27.03 7.94 4.19
N VAL A 59 26.00 7.49 4.89
CA VAL A 59 25.18 6.34 4.49
C VAL A 59 23.79 6.82 4.09
N VAL A 60 23.33 6.40 2.91
CA VAL A 60 21.97 6.68 2.42
C VAL A 60 21.12 5.42 2.58
N ILE A 61 19.98 5.57 3.24
CA ILE A 61 18.97 4.53 3.40
C ILE A 61 17.79 4.90 2.51
N GLU A 62 17.54 4.07 1.49
CA GLU A 62 16.42 4.27 0.57
C GLU A 62 15.07 3.95 1.25
N PRO A 63 14.00 4.69 0.92
CA PRO A 63 12.66 4.41 1.43
C PRO A 63 12.13 3.08 0.88
N ILE A 64 11.60 2.26 1.77
CA ILE A 64 10.92 1.00 1.42
C ILE A 64 9.54 1.02 2.08
N ALA A 65 8.51 0.87 1.27
CA ALA A 65 7.12 0.69 1.71
C ALA A 65 6.72 -0.77 1.50
N ASP A 66 5.54 -1.15 1.99
CA ASP A 66 4.92 -2.46 1.72
C ASP A 66 3.41 -2.21 1.85
N VAL A 67 2.76 -1.89 0.74
CA VAL A 67 1.31 -1.75 0.70
C VAL A 67 0.68 -3.15 0.67
N GLN A 68 -0.53 -3.26 1.20
CA GLN A 68 -1.22 -4.53 1.31
C GLN A 68 -2.72 -4.34 1.18
N MET A 69 -3.39 -5.25 0.45
CA MET A 69 -4.84 -5.40 0.55
C MET A 69 -5.17 -6.29 1.76
N THR A 70 -5.52 -5.66 2.88
CA THR A 70 -5.89 -6.35 4.13
C THR A 70 -7.26 -7.02 4.08
N GLY A 71 -8.13 -6.59 3.17
CA GLY A 71 -9.42 -7.23 2.99
C GLY A 71 -10.24 -6.63 1.87
N LYS A 72 -11.17 -7.45 1.39
CA LYS A 72 -12.25 -7.03 0.52
C LYS A 72 -13.53 -7.68 0.97
N GLN A 73 -14.48 -6.88 1.38
CA GLN A 73 -15.76 -7.36 1.90
C GLN A 73 -16.90 -6.81 1.05
N ILE A 74 -17.96 -7.59 0.94
CA ILE A 74 -19.20 -7.18 0.30
C ILE A 74 -20.37 -7.44 1.24
N THR A 75 -21.27 -6.48 1.38
CA THR A 75 -22.46 -6.62 2.23
C THR A 75 -23.67 -5.89 1.63
N PRO A 76 -24.81 -6.59 1.46
CA PRO A 76 -24.95 -8.05 1.47
C PRO A 76 -24.18 -8.69 0.31
N SER A 77 -23.70 -9.93 0.47
CA SER A 77 -23.04 -10.69 -0.61
C SER A 77 -24.01 -11.34 -1.61
N THR A 78 -25.31 -11.31 -1.28
CA THR A 78 -26.39 -11.77 -2.14
C THR A 78 -27.51 -10.74 -2.14
N VAL A 79 -27.89 -10.26 -3.31
CA VAL A 79 -28.96 -9.24 -3.49
C VAL A 79 -29.82 -9.60 -4.70
N ARG A 80 -30.95 -8.93 -4.90
CA ARG A 80 -31.70 -8.96 -6.17
C ARG A 80 -31.27 -7.82 -7.08
N ALA A 81 -31.58 -7.94 -8.37
CA ALA A 81 -31.39 -6.80 -9.28
C ALA A 81 -32.17 -5.57 -8.78
N GLY A 82 -31.52 -4.40 -8.78
CA GLY A 82 -32.08 -3.17 -8.24
C GLY A 82 -31.84 -2.93 -6.74
N GLU A 83 -31.36 -3.92 -5.98
CA GLU A 83 -30.94 -3.76 -4.58
C GLU A 83 -29.47 -3.34 -4.49
N ASN A 84 -29.11 -2.61 -3.44
CA ASN A 84 -27.75 -2.14 -3.25
C ASN A 84 -26.89 -3.19 -2.55
N ALA A 85 -25.63 -3.29 -2.97
CA ALA A 85 -24.56 -3.99 -2.28
C ALA A 85 -23.39 -3.03 -2.07
N SER A 86 -22.71 -3.13 -0.92
CA SER A 86 -21.56 -2.29 -0.59
C SER A 86 -20.28 -3.11 -0.57
N TYR A 87 -19.32 -2.75 -1.40
CA TYR A 87 -17.94 -3.21 -1.32
C TYR A 87 -17.13 -2.30 -0.39
N VAL A 88 -16.35 -2.91 0.50
CA VAL A 88 -15.36 -2.22 1.34
C VAL A 88 -14.00 -2.83 1.03
N LEU A 89 -13.12 -2.00 0.46
CA LEU A 89 -11.73 -2.33 0.14
C LEU A 89 -10.87 -1.79 1.28
N SER A 90 -10.17 -2.66 2.02
CA SER A 90 -9.34 -2.27 3.15
C SER A 90 -7.87 -2.51 2.84
N PHE A 91 -7.03 -1.51 3.05
CA PHE A 91 -5.62 -1.56 2.72
C PHE A 91 -4.74 -0.79 3.71
N ARG A 92 -3.47 -1.15 3.77
CA ARG A 92 -2.51 -0.61 4.73
C ARG A 92 -1.11 -0.56 4.14
N ASN A 93 -0.23 0.27 4.70
CA ASN A 93 1.22 0.16 4.53
C ASN A 93 1.85 -0.50 5.76
N THR A 94 2.42 -1.69 5.60
CA THR A 94 3.18 -2.46 6.62
C THR A 94 4.68 -2.22 6.54
N GLY A 95 5.13 -1.43 5.56
CA GLY A 95 6.52 -1.08 5.35
C GLY A 95 7.03 0.00 6.30
N PRO A 96 8.35 0.12 6.45
CA PRO A 96 8.98 1.06 7.38
C PRO A 96 8.83 2.53 6.94
N SER A 97 8.78 2.82 5.64
CA SER A 97 8.67 4.18 5.08
C SER A 97 7.28 4.46 4.51
N THR A 98 6.99 5.73 4.24
CA THR A 98 5.73 6.16 3.59
C THR A 98 5.68 5.70 2.13
N ALA A 99 4.58 5.04 1.74
CA ALA A 99 4.31 4.68 0.36
C ALA A 99 3.87 5.90 -0.45
N GLN A 100 4.43 6.07 -1.65
CA GLN A 100 4.15 7.17 -2.58
C GLN A 100 3.39 6.64 -3.80
N GLY A 101 2.64 7.51 -4.46
CA GLY A 101 1.91 7.16 -5.69
C GLY A 101 0.98 5.95 -5.50
N VAL A 102 0.33 5.86 -4.34
CA VAL A 102 -0.53 4.72 -3.99
C VAL A 102 -1.80 4.77 -4.84
N VAL A 103 -2.11 3.67 -5.51
CA VAL A 103 -3.32 3.52 -6.34
C VAL A 103 -4.03 2.23 -5.96
N VAL A 104 -5.34 2.32 -5.73
CA VAL A 104 -6.20 1.15 -5.59
C VAL A 104 -6.98 0.98 -6.88
N SER A 105 -6.91 -0.20 -7.48
CA SER A 105 -7.71 -0.60 -8.64
C SER A 105 -8.68 -1.69 -8.25
N ASP A 106 -9.82 -1.76 -8.91
CA ASP A 106 -10.81 -2.79 -8.66
C ASP A 106 -11.50 -3.23 -9.95
N SER A 107 -11.43 -4.53 -10.24
CA SER A 107 -11.82 -5.14 -11.51
C SER A 107 -12.98 -6.12 -11.33
N PHE A 108 -13.95 -6.08 -12.24
CA PHE A 108 -15.17 -6.88 -12.20
C PHE A 108 -15.19 -7.85 -13.38
N THR A 109 -15.39 -9.14 -13.10
CA THR A 109 -15.59 -10.15 -14.12
C THR A 109 -17.07 -10.45 -14.25
N PHE A 110 -17.56 -10.36 -15.48
CA PHE A 110 -18.96 -10.60 -15.84
C PHE A 110 -19.08 -11.79 -16.78
N ALA A 111 -20.24 -12.44 -16.76
CA ALA A 111 -20.59 -13.38 -17.82
C ALA A 111 -20.79 -12.63 -19.17
N PRO A 112 -20.57 -13.29 -20.32
CA PRO A 112 -20.87 -12.69 -21.61
C PRO A 112 -22.34 -12.25 -21.70
N GLY A 113 -22.58 -11.04 -22.24
CA GLY A 113 -23.94 -10.49 -22.41
C GLY A 113 -24.61 -9.94 -21.16
N ASP A 114 -23.88 -9.86 -20.04
CA ASP A 114 -24.37 -9.33 -18.78
C ASP A 114 -24.62 -7.80 -18.82
N THR A 115 -25.60 -7.32 -18.04
CA THR A 115 -25.98 -5.89 -18.04
C THR A 115 -25.18 -5.02 -17.06
N GLY A 116 -24.29 -5.62 -16.27
CA GLY A 116 -23.38 -4.90 -15.39
C GLY A 116 -24.02 -4.35 -14.11
N LEU A 117 -23.35 -3.34 -13.55
CA LEU A 117 -23.68 -2.67 -12.30
C LEU A 117 -23.82 -1.15 -12.52
N THR A 118 -24.75 -0.53 -11.80
CA THR A 118 -24.79 0.93 -11.61
C THR A 118 -24.08 1.31 -10.32
N VAL A 119 -23.19 2.30 -10.35
CA VAL A 119 -22.55 2.87 -9.15
C VAL A 119 -23.51 3.82 -8.47
N VAL A 120 -23.77 3.61 -7.18
CA VAL A 120 -24.60 4.49 -6.35
C VAL A 120 -23.73 5.54 -5.67
N SER A 121 -22.60 5.12 -5.10
CA SER A 121 -21.64 6.04 -4.47
C SER A 121 -20.24 5.41 -4.40
N VAL A 122 -19.24 6.27 -4.30
CA VAL A 122 -17.86 5.90 -3.97
C VAL A 122 -17.32 6.90 -2.95
N ALA A 123 -16.61 6.40 -1.94
CA ALA A 123 -15.95 7.22 -0.93
C ALA A 123 -14.62 6.59 -0.53
N SER A 124 -13.60 7.42 -0.33
CA SER A 124 -12.32 7.05 0.29
C SER A 124 -12.29 7.62 1.70
N SER A 125 -11.77 6.87 2.67
CA SER A 125 -11.45 7.42 4.00
C SER A 125 -10.19 8.28 4.00
N LYS A 126 -9.34 8.17 2.97
CA LYS A 126 -8.19 9.05 2.77
C LYS A 126 -8.65 10.35 2.11
N GLY A 127 -8.44 11.46 2.82
CA GLY A 127 -8.71 12.80 2.30
C GLY A 127 -7.84 13.12 1.08
N GLY A 128 -8.43 13.79 0.08
CA GLY A 128 -7.74 14.16 -1.17
C GLY A 128 -7.62 13.06 -2.21
N SER A 129 -8.10 11.84 -1.92
CA SER A 129 -8.17 10.77 -2.93
C SER A 129 -9.17 11.09 -4.04
N THR A 130 -8.88 10.64 -5.25
CA THR A 130 -9.78 10.77 -6.41
C THR A 130 -10.02 9.40 -7.04
N CYS A 131 -11.28 9.10 -7.38
CA CYS A 131 -11.65 7.84 -8.04
C CYS A 131 -12.20 8.11 -9.44
N THR A 132 -12.01 7.16 -10.36
CA THR A 132 -12.52 7.26 -11.74
C THR A 132 -14.03 7.05 -11.85
N LEU A 133 -14.67 6.51 -10.81
CA LEU A 133 -16.12 6.38 -10.73
C LEU A 133 -16.76 7.56 -10.04
N ALA A 134 -18.00 7.85 -10.46
CA ALA A 134 -18.92 8.74 -9.79
C ALA A 134 -20.30 8.09 -9.68
N ALA A 135 -21.18 8.65 -8.85
CA ALA A 135 -22.57 8.21 -8.79
C ALA A 135 -23.23 8.24 -10.19
N GLY A 136 -23.94 7.18 -10.54
CA GLY A 136 -24.59 6.99 -11.84
C GLY A 136 -23.71 6.34 -12.91
N ALA A 137 -22.40 6.20 -12.69
CA ALA A 137 -21.51 5.48 -13.61
C ALA A 137 -21.94 4.01 -13.78
N GLN A 138 -21.66 3.45 -14.95
CA GLN A 138 -21.97 2.06 -15.28
C GLN A 138 -20.68 1.24 -15.35
N ILE A 139 -20.68 0.05 -14.75
CA ILE A 139 -19.61 -0.95 -14.88
C ILE A 139 -20.19 -2.10 -15.69
N THR A 140 -19.86 -2.18 -16.97
CA THR A 140 -20.43 -3.15 -17.91
C THR A 140 -19.36 -4.03 -18.56
N PRO A 141 -19.72 -5.22 -19.08
CA PRO A 141 -18.77 -6.10 -19.76
C PRO A 141 -18.21 -5.51 -21.07
N THR A 142 -18.89 -4.52 -21.64
CA THR A 142 -18.49 -3.84 -22.88
C THR A 142 -17.44 -2.75 -22.67
N SER A 143 -17.15 -2.37 -21.41
CA SER A 143 -16.02 -1.50 -21.12
C SER A 143 -14.72 -2.25 -21.43
N PRO A 144 -13.73 -1.65 -22.13
CA PRO A 144 -12.45 -2.30 -22.42
C PRO A 144 -11.72 -2.77 -21.14
N THR A 145 -12.04 -2.17 -20.01
CA THR A 145 -11.71 -2.69 -18.68
C THR A 145 -12.91 -2.42 -17.74
N PRO A 146 -13.66 -3.45 -17.31
CA PRO A 146 -14.70 -3.31 -16.29
C PRO A 146 -14.06 -3.09 -14.91
N ALA A 147 -13.39 -1.96 -14.73
CA ALA A 147 -12.61 -1.66 -13.56
C ALA A 147 -12.71 -0.18 -13.19
N PHE A 148 -12.38 0.14 -11.95
CA PHE A 148 -12.12 1.50 -11.51
C PHE A 148 -10.79 1.63 -10.82
N THR A 149 -10.30 2.88 -10.72
CA THR A 149 -9.11 3.21 -9.96
C THR A 149 -9.37 4.38 -9.03
N CYS A 150 -8.72 4.36 -7.88
CA CYS A 150 -8.68 5.45 -6.92
C CYS A 150 -7.21 5.80 -6.68
N ASN A 151 -6.83 7.03 -7.00
CA ASN A 151 -5.54 7.59 -6.62
C ASN A 151 -5.61 8.02 -5.15
N ILE A 152 -4.86 7.32 -4.30
CA ILE A 152 -4.79 7.54 -2.86
C ILE A 152 -3.72 8.58 -2.51
N GLY A 153 -2.68 8.70 -3.36
CA GLY A 153 -1.55 9.59 -3.14
C GLY A 153 -0.51 8.93 -2.25
N THR A 154 -0.58 9.14 -0.95
CA THR A 154 0.41 8.64 0.02
C THR A 154 -0.23 7.79 1.11
N LEU A 155 0.53 6.82 1.63
CA LEU A 155 0.11 5.99 2.75
C LEU A 155 1.27 5.85 3.74
N ALA A 156 1.17 6.51 4.89
CA ALA A 156 2.22 6.52 5.90
C ALA A 156 2.45 5.12 6.50
N ASN A 157 3.60 4.88 7.10
CA ASN A 157 3.88 3.62 7.81
C ASN A 157 2.77 3.35 8.84
N GLY A 158 2.18 2.16 8.75
CA GLY A 158 1.13 1.70 9.64
C GLY A 158 -0.25 2.29 9.34
N GLU A 159 -0.35 3.25 8.43
CA GLU A 159 -1.63 3.88 8.06
C GLU A 159 -2.53 2.86 7.36
N THR A 160 -3.77 2.77 7.83
CA THR A 160 -4.82 1.92 7.26
C THR A 160 -5.92 2.82 6.71
N GLN A 161 -6.39 2.51 5.51
CA GLN A 161 -7.42 3.27 4.81
C GLN A 161 -8.38 2.31 4.10
N THR A 162 -9.51 2.86 3.68
CA THR A 162 -10.58 2.13 3.01
C THR A 162 -11.15 2.90 1.83
N VAL A 163 -11.62 2.16 0.83
CA VAL A 163 -12.51 2.66 -0.22
C VAL A 163 -13.83 1.90 -0.13
N THR A 164 -14.93 2.62 -0.03
CA THR A 164 -16.29 2.07 -0.02
C THR A 164 -16.98 2.39 -1.33
N VAL A 165 -17.50 1.37 -2.01
CA VAL A 165 -18.29 1.50 -3.23
C VAL A 165 -19.64 0.86 -3.03
N VAL A 166 -20.71 1.62 -3.22
CA VAL A 166 -22.07 1.10 -3.25
C VAL A 166 -22.47 0.92 -4.70
N VAL A 167 -22.86 -0.30 -5.07
CA VAL A 167 -23.30 -0.67 -6.40
C VAL A 167 -24.71 -1.22 -6.35
N ARG A 168 -25.39 -1.17 -7.49
CA ARG A 168 -26.71 -1.76 -7.70
C ARG A 168 -26.68 -2.58 -8.98
N PRO A 169 -26.91 -3.91 -8.93
CA PRO A 169 -26.94 -4.72 -10.12
C PRO A 169 -28.07 -4.30 -11.06
N ASN A 170 -27.75 -4.13 -12.33
CA ASN A 170 -28.73 -3.79 -13.35
C ASN A 170 -29.65 -4.98 -13.60
N PHE A 171 -30.89 -4.74 -14.02
CA PHE A 171 -31.77 -5.83 -14.45
C PHE A 171 -31.21 -6.50 -15.71
N ALA A 172 -31.33 -7.83 -15.81
CA ALA A 172 -30.97 -8.60 -16.99
C ALA A 172 -32.19 -9.37 -17.49
N THR A 173 -32.48 -9.29 -18.79
CA THR A 173 -33.61 -10.00 -19.42
C THR A 173 -33.50 -11.51 -19.17
N GLY A 174 -34.63 -12.16 -18.91
CA GLY A 174 -34.67 -13.57 -18.49
C GLY A 174 -34.41 -13.80 -17.00
N ASN A 175 -34.04 -12.76 -16.26
CA ASN A 175 -33.89 -12.77 -14.80
C ASN A 175 -33.04 -13.94 -14.24
N PRO A 176 -31.87 -14.24 -14.82
CA PRO A 176 -31.05 -15.36 -14.36
C PRO A 176 -30.36 -15.04 -13.03
N VAL A 177 -29.91 -16.09 -12.33
CA VAL A 177 -28.89 -15.93 -11.28
C VAL A 177 -27.60 -15.47 -11.94
N ARG A 178 -26.95 -14.44 -11.37
CA ARG A 178 -25.68 -13.90 -11.86
C ARG A 178 -24.65 -13.87 -10.75
N THR A 179 -23.38 -14.00 -11.11
CA THR A 179 -22.26 -13.94 -10.18
C THR A 179 -21.21 -13.00 -10.72
N PHE A 180 -20.75 -12.05 -9.90
CA PHE A 180 -19.65 -11.15 -10.24
C PHE A 180 -18.47 -11.41 -9.33
N ASN A 181 -17.37 -11.86 -9.92
CA ASN A 181 -16.09 -11.91 -9.21
C ASN A 181 -15.43 -10.56 -9.33
N ASN A 182 -14.97 -10.04 -8.20
CA ASN A 182 -14.48 -8.69 -8.13
C ASN A 182 -13.15 -8.65 -7.38
N THR A 183 -12.08 -8.24 -8.04
CA THR A 183 -10.70 -8.30 -7.52
C THR A 183 -10.13 -6.89 -7.41
N ALA A 184 -9.84 -6.48 -6.16
CA ALA A 184 -9.15 -5.24 -5.86
C ALA A 184 -7.65 -5.49 -5.76
N ARG A 185 -6.86 -4.54 -6.27
CA ARG A 185 -5.40 -4.55 -6.19
C ARG A 185 -4.89 -3.17 -5.78
N ILE A 186 -3.92 -3.13 -4.87
CA ILE A 186 -3.17 -1.92 -4.52
C ILE A 186 -1.80 -1.93 -5.17
N THR A 187 -1.31 -0.75 -5.56
CA THR A 187 0.05 -0.54 -6.07
C THR A 187 0.64 0.74 -5.49
N THR A 188 1.96 0.85 -5.52
CA THR A 188 2.72 2.04 -5.11
C THR A 188 3.87 2.26 -6.09
N THR A 189 4.35 3.51 -6.20
CA THR A 189 5.61 3.81 -6.90
C THR A 189 6.83 3.67 -5.99
N SER A 190 6.62 3.57 -4.67
CA SER A 190 7.68 3.21 -3.73
C SER A 190 8.10 1.77 -3.93
N ARG A 191 9.32 1.44 -3.47
CA ARG A 191 9.80 0.07 -3.49
C ARG A 191 9.12 -0.75 -2.39
N GLU A 192 8.50 -1.87 -2.74
CA GLU A 192 7.68 -2.76 -1.87
C GLU A 192 8.49 -3.68 -0.94
N ALA A 193 9.74 -3.96 -1.30
CA ALA A 193 10.60 -4.85 -0.53
C ALA A 193 12.07 -4.48 -0.71
N ALA A 194 12.92 -4.99 0.18
CA ALA A 194 14.36 -4.80 0.09
C ALA A 194 15.01 -5.47 -1.13
N ASP A 195 14.30 -6.35 -1.84
CA ASP A 195 14.68 -6.92 -3.14
C ASP A 195 13.91 -6.28 -4.33
N GLY A 196 12.89 -5.46 -4.05
CA GLY A 196 12.07 -4.78 -5.06
C GLY A 196 10.93 -5.62 -5.61
N THR A 197 10.66 -6.79 -5.02
CA THR A 197 9.55 -7.66 -5.42
C THR A 197 8.26 -7.35 -4.65
N ASP A 198 7.13 -7.66 -5.26
CA ASP A 198 5.80 -7.68 -4.62
C ASP A 198 5.70 -8.98 -3.80
N ASN A 199 5.34 -8.90 -2.53
CA ASN A 199 5.19 -10.06 -1.64
C ASN A 199 3.89 -10.86 -1.91
N GLY A 200 3.10 -10.46 -2.91
CA GLY A 200 1.88 -11.12 -3.33
C GLY A 200 0.65 -10.81 -2.46
N ASN A 201 0.76 -9.89 -1.50
CA ASN A 201 -0.32 -9.53 -0.58
C ASN A 201 -1.25 -8.43 -1.13
N ASN A 202 -0.93 -7.92 -2.33
CA ASN A 202 -1.53 -6.73 -2.92
C ASN A 202 -2.91 -6.91 -3.54
N SER A 203 -3.52 -8.09 -3.43
CA SER A 203 -4.78 -8.39 -4.09
C SER A 203 -5.76 -9.12 -3.17
N GLN A 204 -7.04 -8.75 -3.24
CA GLN A 204 -8.14 -9.41 -2.54
C GLN A 204 -9.38 -9.47 -3.44
N SER A 205 -10.15 -10.55 -3.32
CA SER A 205 -11.35 -10.78 -4.13
C SER A 205 -12.59 -10.96 -3.28
N ALA A 206 -13.72 -10.56 -3.82
CA ALA A 206 -15.04 -10.84 -3.27
C ALA A 206 -16.02 -11.17 -4.39
N THR A 207 -17.10 -11.86 -4.05
CA THR A 207 -18.11 -12.31 -5.00
C THR A 207 -19.48 -11.78 -4.62
N LEU A 208 -20.17 -11.17 -5.59
CA LEU A 208 -21.58 -10.79 -5.47
C LEU A 208 -22.44 -11.79 -6.22
N THR A 209 -23.45 -12.34 -5.55
CA THR A 209 -24.50 -13.15 -6.18
C THR A 209 -25.76 -12.29 -6.35
N VAL A 210 -26.32 -12.30 -7.56
CA VAL A 210 -27.59 -11.65 -7.87
C VAL A 210 -28.65 -12.71 -8.08
N ASN A 211 -29.63 -12.73 -7.20
CA ASN A 211 -30.80 -13.58 -7.33
C ASN A 211 -31.80 -12.98 -8.32
N PRO A 212 -32.68 -13.81 -8.92
CA PRO A 212 -33.78 -13.33 -9.74
C PRO A 212 -34.59 -12.25 -9.00
N ALA A 213 -34.90 -11.14 -9.67
CA ALA A 213 -35.82 -10.14 -9.17
C ALA A 213 -37.18 -10.80 -8.84
N ALA A 214 -37.76 -10.45 -7.70
CA ALA A 214 -39.14 -10.78 -7.36
C ALA A 214 -39.98 -9.52 -7.61
N LEU A 215 -40.75 -9.48 -8.70
CA LEU A 215 -41.69 -8.39 -8.93
C LEU A 215 -42.86 -8.58 -7.94
N ASN A 216 -43.07 -7.65 -7.02
CA ASN A 216 -44.28 -7.57 -6.22
C ASN A 216 -44.91 -6.18 -6.44
N LEU A 217 -45.76 -6.08 -7.46
CA LEU A 217 -46.53 -4.87 -7.72
C LEU A 217 -47.87 -4.98 -6.99
N LEU A 218 -48.06 -4.17 -5.94
CA LEU A 218 -49.35 -3.97 -5.29
C LEU A 218 -49.95 -2.65 -5.78
N VAL A 219 -51.13 -2.72 -6.40
CA VAL A 219 -51.97 -1.55 -6.66
C VAL A 219 -53.05 -1.54 -5.59
N ASN A 220 -52.99 -0.57 -4.67
CA ASN A 220 -54.12 -0.30 -3.77
C ASN A 220 -55.04 0.72 -4.45
N LYS A 221 -56.35 0.44 -4.44
CA LYS A 221 -57.39 1.41 -4.80
C LYS A 221 -57.82 2.18 -3.57
#